data_AF-A0A317HQG7-F1
#
_entry.id   AF-A0A317HQG7-F1
#
_cell.length_a   1.000
_cell.length_b   1.000
_cell.length_c   1.000
_cell.angle_alpha   90.00
_cell.angle_beta   90.00
_cell.angle_gamma   90.00
#
_symmetry.space_group_name_H-M   'P 1'
#
loop_
_entity.id
_entity.type
_entity.pdbx_description
1 polymer ?
#
loop_
_entity_poly.entity_id
_entity_poly.type
_entity_poly.pdbx_seq_one_letter_code
_entity_poly.pdbx_strand_id
1 'polypeptide(L)'
;MPTRDDLLLSNRRAPAGVKAARRRRIVQFLLLFVAALLVVNGLVGDRGLLAMLRARHEYDEIAAAIARQRAENARLREEARRLREDPAAIEELARRQLGLIKPGEKVFIVRDVPSLSSPASIPR
;
A
#
# COMPACT_ATOMS: atom_id res chain seq x y z
N MET A 1 40.08 -25.47 -90.11
CA MET A 1 39.48 -24.12 -90.18
C MET A 1 38.08 -24.18 -89.56
N PRO A 2 37.91 -23.86 -88.26
CA PRO A 2 36.59 -23.60 -87.68
C PRO A 2 36.23 -22.11 -87.81
N THR A 3 34.99 -21.83 -88.20
CA THR A 3 34.39 -20.51 -88.41
C THR A 3 34.10 -19.79 -87.09
N ARG A 4 34.22 -18.46 -87.11
CA ARG A 4 34.32 -17.54 -85.95
C ARG A 4 32.97 -17.09 -85.37
N ASP A 5 31.88 -17.78 -85.68
CA ASP A 5 30.54 -17.18 -85.56
C ASP A 5 29.75 -17.60 -84.31
N ASP A 6 30.27 -18.52 -83.49
CA ASP A 6 29.54 -19.03 -82.31
C ASP A 6 29.67 -18.16 -81.04
N LEU A 7 30.31 -16.99 -81.13
CA LEU A 7 30.53 -16.12 -79.96
C LEU A 7 29.39 -15.14 -79.65
N LEU A 8 28.26 -15.19 -80.37
CA LEU A 8 27.18 -14.21 -80.22
C LEU A 8 25.85 -14.76 -79.66
N LEU A 9 25.86 -15.87 -78.92
CA LEU A 9 24.72 -16.17 -78.03
C LEU A 9 24.87 -15.41 -76.71
N SER A 10 24.61 -14.12 -76.85
CA SER A 10 24.30 -13.13 -75.83
C SER A 10 23.31 -13.69 -74.79
N ASN A 11 23.86 -14.22 -73.70
CA ASN A 11 23.14 -14.54 -72.48
C ASN A 11 22.76 -13.25 -71.73
N ARG A 12 21.73 -12.53 -72.21
CA ARG A 12 21.09 -11.44 -71.46
C ARG A 12 20.04 -12.03 -70.51
N ARG A 13 20.47 -12.41 -69.30
CA ARG A 13 19.54 -12.69 -68.20
C ARG A 13 18.93 -11.36 -67.72
N ALA A 14 17.65 -11.16 -68.00
CA ALA A 14 16.87 -10.02 -67.50
C ALA A 14 16.73 -10.08 -65.96
N PRO A 15 16.71 -8.93 -65.26
CA PRO A 15 16.63 -8.89 -63.80
C PRO A 15 15.18 -9.11 -63.31
N ALA A 16 14.77 -10.36 -63.18
CA ALA A 16 13.49 -10.74 -62.57
C ALA A 16 13.41 -10.49 -61.04
N GLY A 17 14.44 -9.90 -60.43
CA GLY A 17 14.67 -9.91 -58.98
C GLY A 17 14.11 -8.73 -58.17
N VAL A 18 13.74 -7.59 -58.79
CA VAL A 18 13.46 -6.36 -58.02
C VAL A 18 12.12 -6.44 -57.27
N LYS A 19 11.07 -6.99 -57.89
CA LYS A 19 9.74 -7.14 -57.24
C LYS A 19 9.78 -8.21 -56.13
N ALA A 20 10.47 -9.33 -56.36
CA ALA A 20 10.65 -10.39 -55.37
C ALA A 20 11.50 -9.92 -54.17
N ALA A 21 12.57 -9.16 -54.42
CA ALA A 21 13.40 -8.57 -53.36
C ALA A 21 12.64 -7.54 -52.52
N ARG A 22 11.79 -6.70 -53.14
CA ARG A 22 10.94 -5.74 -52.41
C ARG A 22 9.91 -6.45 -51.54
N ARG A 23 9.25 -7.50 -52.04
CA ARG A 23 8.31 -8.33 -51.24
C ARG A 23 9.00 -8.98 -50.04
N ARG A 24 10.21 -9.51 -50.23
CA ARG A 24 10.99 -10.14 -49.16
C ARG A 24 11.37 -9.14 -48.05
N ARG A 25 11.76 -7.92 -48.41
CA ARG A 25 12.02 -6.85 -47.44
C ARG A 25 10.77 -6.46 -46.66
N ILE A 26 9.63 -6.31 -47.33
CA ILE A 26 8.35 -6.00 -46.66
C ILE A 26 7.98 -7.09 -45.66
N VAL A 27 8.11 -8.37 -46.04
CA VAL A 27 7.85 -9.50 -45.13
C VAL A 27 8.82 -9.50 -43.95
N GLN A 28 10.11 -9.21 -44.16
CA GLN A 28 11.08 -9.08 -43.07
C GLN A 28 10.74 -7.93 -42.11
N PHE A 29 10.38 -6.76 -42.63
CA PHE A 29 9.96 -5.64 -41.80
C PHE A 29 8.67 -5.95 -41.02
N LEU A 30 7.72 -6.63 -41.66
CA LEU A 30 6.49 -7.06 -41.00
C LEU A 30 6.79 -8.06 -39.86
N LEU A 31 7.67 -9.04 -40.11
CA LEU A 31 8.11 -10.00 -39.10
C LEU A 31 8.82 -9.30 -37.92
N LEU A 32 9.72 -8.36 -38.21
CA LEU A 32 10.39 -7.57 -37.18
C LEU A 32 9.40 -6.73 -36.38
N PHE A 33 8.43 -6.12 -37.05
CA PHE A 33 7.39 -5.34 -36.40
C PHE A 33 6.53 -6.20 -35.47
N VAL A 34 6.06 -7.37 -35.94
CA VAL A 34 5.30 -8.31 -35.11
C VAL A 34 6.14 -8.82 -33.94
N ALA A 35 7.41 -9.15 -34.15
CA ALA A 35 8.31 -9.57 -33.09
C ALA A 35 8.49 -8.46 -32.03
N ALA A 36 8.68 -7.21 -32.46
CA ALA A 36 8.78 -6.07 -31.56
C ALA A 36 7.48 -5.87 -30.76
N LEU A 37 6.31 -6.00 -31.39
CA LEU A 37 5.03 -5.92 -30.70
C LEU A 37 4.86 -7.03 -29.65
N LEU A 38 5.29 -8.26 -29.95
CA LEU A 38 5.25 -9.38 -28.99
C LEU A 38 6.19 -9.13 -27.81
N VAL A 39 7.39 -8.60 -28.03
CA VAL A 39 8.32 -8.24 -26.96
C VAL A 39 7.74 -7.13 -26.09
N VAL A 40 7.22 -6.06 -26.69
CA VAL A 40 6.62 -4.95 -25.94
C VAL A 40 5.40 -5.43 -25.15
N ASN A 41 4.51 -6.22 -25.76
CA ASN A 41 3.34 -6.75 -25.07
C ASN A 41 3.72 -7.75 -23.96
N GLY A 42 4.77 -8.56 -24.15
CA GLY A 42 5.29 -9.45 -23.12
C GLY A 42 5.95 -8.71 -21.95
N LEU A 43 6.60 -7.57 -22.21
CA LEU A 43 7.26 -6.76 -21.17
C LEU A 43 6.31 -5.81 -20.45
N VAL A 44 5.31 -5.26 -21.16
CA VAL A 44 4.43 -4.17 -20.71
C VAL A 44 3.00 -4.63 -20.42
N GLY A 45 2.56 -5.78 -20.94
CA GLY A 45 1.21 -6.30 -20.72
C GLY A 45 0.95 -6.75 -19.28
N ASP A 46 -0.28 -7.20 -19.01
CA ASP A 46 -0.80 -7.57 -17.68
C ASP A 46 0.00 -8.67 -16.94
N ARG A 47 0.92 -9.36 -17.62
CA ARG A 47 1.85 -10.35 -17.05
C ARG A 47 3.33 -10.00 -17.22
N GLY A 48 3.63 -8.76 -17.60
CA GLY A 48 4.99 -8.30 -17.84
C GLY A 48 5.77 -8.07 -16.55
N LEU A 49 7.11 -8.03 -16.68
CA LEU A 49 8.02 -7.80 -15.54
C LEU A 49 7.68 -6.51 -14.77
N LEU A 50 7.26 -5.45 -15.46
CA LEU A 50 6.89 -4.18 -14.84
C LEU A 50 5.68 -4.29 -13.92
N ALA A 51 4.65 -5.04 -14.31
CA ALA A 51 3.48 -5.29 -13.49
C ALA A 51 3.84 -6.12 -12.25
N MET A 52 4.69 -7.14 -12.42
CA MET A 52 5.18 -7.96 -11.31
C MET A 52 5.99 -7.14 -10.31
N LEU A 53 6.86 -6.24 -10.76
CA LEU A 53 7.64 -5.37 -9.88
C LEU A 53 6.75 -4.42 -9.09
N ARG A 54 5.76 -3.80 -9.73
CA ARG A 54 4.79 -2.92 -9.05
C ARG A 54 3.97 -3.68 -8.01
N ALA A 55 3.42 -4.83 -8.40
CA ALA A 55 2.66 -5.69 -7.50
C ALA A 55 3.50 -6.15 -6.29
N ARG A 56 4.80 -6.39 -6.50
CA ARG A 56 5.70 -6.76 -5.41
C ARG A 56 5.91 -5.60 -4.42
N HIS A 57 6.14 -4.39 -4.94
CA HIS A 57 6.26 -3.21 -4.08
C HIS A 57 4.99 -2.94 -3.28
N GLU A 58 3.82 -2.99 -3.92
CA GLU A 58 2.53 -2.79 -3.26
C GLU A 58 2.27 -3.86 -2.19
N TYR A 59 2.61 -5.11 -2.48
CA TYR A 59 2.55 -6.20 -1.49
C TYR A 59 3.44 -5.93 -0.27
N ASP A 60 4.69 -5.53 -0.50
CA ASP A 60 5.65 -5.27 0.57
C ASP A 60 5.21 -4.09 1.45
N GLU A 61 4.63 -3.03 0.85
CA GLU A 61 4.07 -1.89 1.58
C GLU A 61 2.88 -2.27 2.46
N ILE A 62 1.92 -3.03 1.91
CA ILE A 62 0.75 -3.51 2.65
C ILE A 62 1.18 -4.45 3.77
N ALA A 63 2.11 -5.36 3.51
CA ALA A 63 2.65 -6.28 4.52
C ALA A 63 3.31 -5.51 5.68
N ALA A 64 4.08 -4.46 5.38
CA ALA A 64 4.69 -3.60 6.39
C ALA A 64 3.62 -2.82 7.19
N ALA A 65 2.54 -2.37 6.55
CA ALA A 65 1.42 -1.72 7.23
C ALA A 65 0.71 -2.69 8.20
N ILE A 66 0.44 -3.92 7.78
CA ILE A 66 -0.16 -4.97 8.63
C ILE A 66 0.74 -5.26 9.84
N ALA A 67 2.06 -5.38 9.63
CA ALA A 67 3.01 -5.64 10.71
C ALA A 67 2.99 -4.52 11.76
N ARG A 68 3.00 -3.24 11.31
CA ARG A 68 2.90 -2.07 12.19
C ARG A 68 1.59 -2.05 12.98
N GLN A 69 0.46 -2.25 12.30
CA GLN A 69 -0.85 -2.27 12.96
C GLN A 69 -0.97 -3.41 13.99
N ARG A 70 -0.42 -4.59 13.70
CA ARG A 70 -0.40 -5.71 14.66
C ARG A 70 0.42 -5.37 15.91
N ALA A 71 1.58 -4.75 15.74
CA ALA A 71 2.43 -4.33 16.86
C ALA A 71 1.73 -3.27 17.72
N GLU A 72 1.10 -2.27 17.10
CA GLU A 72 0.36 -1.23 17.80
C GLU A 72 -0.86 -1.80 18.54
N ASN A 73 -1.60 -2.69 17.91
CA ASN A 73 -2.74 -3.36 18.54
C ASN A 73 -2.31 -4.21 19.75
N ALA A 74 -1.17 -4.91 19.65
CA ALA A 74 -0.59 -5.64 20.77
C ALA A 74 -0.20 -4.70 21.93
N ARG A 75 0.43 -3.55 21.63
CA ARG A 75 0.78 -2.54 22.64
C ARG A 75 -0.47 -1.99 23.34
N LEU A 76 -1.48 -1.59 22.58
CA LEU A 76 -2.73 -1.06 23.12
C LEU A 76 -3.49 -2.08 23.96
N ARG A 77 -3.47 -3.36 23.57
CA ARG A 77 -4.06 -4.44 24.38
C ARG A 77 -3.35 -4.62 25.71
N GLU A 78 -2.02 -4.55 25.72
CA GLU A 78 -1.23 -4.64 26.95
C GLU A 78 -1.50 -3.44 27.86
N GLU A 79 -1.58 -2.24 27.29
CA GLU A 79 -1.93 -1.02 28.02
C GLU A 79 -3.34 -1.10 28.61
N ALA A 80 -4.33 -1.52 27.82
CA ALA A 80 -5.68 -1.74 28.28
C ALA A 80 -5.77 -2.82 29.37
N ARG A 81 -4.95 -3.89 29.28
CA ARG A 81 -4.87 -4.91 30.32
C ARG A 81 -4.34 -4.31 31.62
N ARG A 82 -3.22 -3.58 31.57
CA ARG A 82 -2.64 -2.90 32.74
C ARG A 82 -3.61 -1.92 33.40
N LEU A 83 -4.34 -1.14 32.60
CA LEU A 83 -5.35 -0.20 33.10
C LEU A 83 -6.58 -0.90 33.71
N ARG A 84 -6.95 -2.08 33.19
CA ARG A 84 -8.08 -2.88 33.72
C ARG A 84 -7.72 -3.68 34.97
N GLU A 85 -6.46 -4.10 35.10
CA GLU A 85 -5.96 -4.86 36.25
C GLU A 85 -5.79 -4.01 37.52
N ASP A 86 -5.99 -2.69 37.44
CA ASP A 86 -6.14 -1.79 38.60
C ASP A 86 -7.53 -1.10 38.63
N PRO A 87 -8.61 -1.83 38.98
CA PRO A 87 -9.97 -1.30 39.04
C PRO A 87 -10.15 -0.16 40.05
N ALA A 88 -9.28 -0.08 41.05
CA ALA A 88 -9.32 0.94 42.09
C ALA A 88 -9.02 2.34 41.51
N ALA A 89 -8.11 2.43 40.54
CA ALA A 89 -7.78 3.69 39.88
C ALA A 89 -8.95 4.23 39.02
N ILE A 90 -9.66 3.34 38.32
CA ILE A 90 -10.85 3.71 37.51
C ILE A 90 -12.01 4.11 38.43
N GLU A 91 -12.22 3.38 39.52
CA GLU A 91 -13.27 3.68 40.50
C GLU A 91 -13.03 5.03 41.18
N GLU A 92 -11.77 5.36 41.48
CA GLU A 92 -11.43 6.63 42.10
C GLU A 92 -11.53 7.81 41.13
N LEU A 93 -11.22 7.61 39.84
CA LEU A 93 -11.46 8.61 38.80
C LEU A 93 -12.97 8.86 38.58
N ALA A 94 -13.78 7.80 38.58
CA ALA A 94 -15.24 7.90 38.45
C ALA A 94 -15.87 8.65 39.64
N ARG A 95 -15.38 8.43 40.87
CA ARG A 95 -15.82 9.19 42.05
C ARG A 95 -15.41 10.65 41.98
N ARG A 96 -14.16 10.95 41.58
CA ARG A 96 -13.63 12.33 41.58
C ARG A 96 -14.17 13.21 40.46
N GLN A 97 -14.27 12.70 39.23
CA GLN A 97 -14.63 13.52 38.07
C GLN A 97 -16.12 13.47 37.73
N LEU A 98 -16.77 12.33 37.94
CA LEU A 98 -18.16 12.11 37.54
C LEU A 98 -19.12 12.10 38.74
N GLY A 99 -18.61 12.14 39.97
CA GLY A 99 -19.42 12.08 41.19
C GLY A 99 -20.24 10.80 41.30
N LEU A 100 -19.85 9.75 40.57
CA LEU A 100 -20.60 8.49 40.53
C LEU A 100 -20.39 7.72 41.83
N ILE A 101 -21.49 7.22 42.39
CA ILE A 101 -21.53 6.37 43.59
C ILE A 101 -22.02 4.97 43.22
N LYS A 102 -21.55 3.95 43.93
CA LYS A 102 -22.02 2.58 43.67
C LYS A 102 -23.49 2.42 44.09
N PRO A 103 -24.29 1.55 43.41
CA PRO A 103 -25.62 1.18 43.88
C PRO A 103 -25.55 0.65 45.32
N GLY A 104 -26.13 1.40 46.27
CA GLY A 104 -26.11 1.07 47.71
C GLY A 104 -25.33 2.03 48.62
N GLU A 105 -24.54 2.98 48.08
CA GLU A 105 -23.90 4.04 48.87
C GLU A 105 -24.89 5.20 49.17
N LYS A 106 -24.84 5.78 50.38
CA LYS A 106 -25.69 6.91 50.80
C LYS A 106 -24.86 8.19 50.91
N VAL A 107 -25.26 9.24 50.18
CA VAL A 107 -24.61 10.55 50.22
C VAL A 107 -25.17 11.38 51.38
N PHE A 108 -24.31 11.83 52.28
CA PHE A 108 -24.67 12.78 53.34
C PHE A 108 -24.19 14.18 52.97
N ILE A 109 -25.12 15.05 52.58
CA ILE A 109 -24.83 16.47 52.35
C ILE A 109 -25.03 17.19 53.69
N VAL A 110 -23.94 17.50 54.39
CA VAL A 110 -23.97 18.31 55.61
C VAL A 110 -24.10 19.77 55.19
N ARG A 111 -25.28 20.35 55.38
CA ARG A 111 -25.49 21.80 55.27
C ARG A 111 -25.20 22.41 56.62
N ASP A 112 -24.18 23.27 56.65
CA ASP A 112 -23.73 24.15 57.72
C ASP A 112 -24.43 23.95 59.08
N VAL A 113 -23.75 23.23 59.96
CA VAL A 113 -23.93 23.46 61.40
C VAL A 113 -23.37 24.86 61.68
N PRO A 114 -24.15 25.79 62.27
CA PRO A 114 -23.63 27.08 62.69
C PRO A 114 -22.42 26.84 63.59
N SER A 115 -21.25 27.29 63.15
CA SER A 115 -20.04 27.22 63.96
C SER A 115 -20.22 28.17 65.15
N LEU A 116 -20.56 27.61 66.32
CA LEU A 116 -20.58 28.31 67.61
C LEU A 116 -19.13 28.56 68.10
N SER A 117 -18.32 29.22 67.29
CA SER A 117 -17.01 29.77 67.65
C SER A 117 -17.09 31.28 67.44
N SER A 118 -16.88 32.17 68.39
CA SER A 118 -16.16 32.16 69.67
C SER A 118 -16.56 33.44 70.45
N PRO A 119 -16.05 33.73 71.67
CA PRO A 119 -16.83 34.19 72.82
C PRO A 119 -16.91 35.72 72.97
N ALA A 120 -17.86 36.11 73.82
CA ALA A 120 -18.15 37.44 74.34
C ALA A 120 -16.97 38.43 74.39
N SER A 121 -17.14 39.57 73.73
CA SER A 121 -16.41 40.80 73.97
C SER A 121 -16.73 41.34 75.36
N ILE A 122 -15.74 41.36 76.25
CA ILE A 122 -15.82 42.04 77.55
C ILE A 122 -15.56 43.54 77.33
N PRO A 123 -16.48 44.45 77.67
CA PRO A 123 -16.23 45.88 77.58
C PRO A 123 -15.37 46.37 78.76
N ARG A 124 -14.51 47.36 78.49
CA ARG A 124 -13.74 48.10 79.51
C ARG A 124 -14.61 49.13 80.22
#